data_AF-A0A6H2DNS1-F1
#
_entry.id   AF-A0A6H2DNS1-F1
#
_cell.length_a   1.000
_cell.length_b   1.000
_cell.length_c   1.000
_cell.angle_alpha   90.00
_cell.angle_beta   90.00
_cell.angle_gamma   90.00
#
_symmetry.space_group_name_H-M   'P 1'
#
loop_
_entity.id
_entity.type
_entity.pdbx_description
1 polymer ?
#
loop_
_entity_poly.entity_id
_entity_poly.type
_entity_poly.pdbx_seq_one_letter_code
_entity_poly.pdbx_strand_id
1 'polypeptide(L)'
;MDFISILSIFVMACFVGYYVVWSVTPALHTPLMAVTNAISSVIIVGALIAAAAGSQADGGQTAKWLGLIGVVLASVNIFGGFAVTERMLAMYKKKAPRIQKEQE
;
A
#
# COMPACT_ATOMS: atom_id res chain seq x y z
N MET A 1 -1.36 -8.13 -23.65
CA MET A 1 -2.59 -7.36 -23.37
C MET A 1 -2.58 -6.18 -24.33
N ASP A 2 -3.64 -6.03 -25.12
CA ASP A 2 -3.73 -4.91 -26.04
C ASP A 2 -3.98 -3.60 -25.28
N PHE A 3 -3.61 -2.48 -25.89
CA PHE A 3 -3.80 -1.16 -25.29
C PHE A 3 -5.27 -0.90 -24.89
N ILE A 4 -6.21 -1.27 -25.76
CA ILE A 4 -7.65 -1.16 -25.49
C ILE A 4 -8.03 -1.96 -24.23
N SER A 5 -7.45 -3.14 -24.03
CA SER A 5 -7.72 -3.98 -22.86
C SER A 5 -7.17 -3.36 -21.57
N ILE A 6 -5.93 -2.84 -21.59
CA ILE A 6 -5.33 -2.15 -20.44
C ILE A 6 -6.12 -0.89 -20.08
N LEU A 7 -6.52 -0.11 -21.10
CA LEU A 7 -7.33 1.09 -20.91
C LEU A 7 -8.69 0.74 -20.31
N SER A 8 -9.33 -0.33 -20.78
CA SER A 8 -10.61 -0.81 -20.26
C SER A 8 -10.49 -1.23 -18.79
N ILE A 9 -9.43 -1.97 -18.43
CA ILE A 9 -9.16 -2.36 -17.03
C ILE A 9 -8.91 -1.13 -16.16
N PHE A 10 -8.14 -0.15 -16.64
CA PHE A 10 -7.87 1.09 -15.93
C PHE A 10 -9.16 1.86 -15.61
N VAL A 11 -10.03 2.07 -16.61
CA VAL A 11 -11.30 2.78 -16.44
C VAL A 11 -12.21 2.03 -15.46
N MET A 12 -12.34 0.70 -15.61
CA MET A 12 -13.14 -0.12 -14.68
C MET A 12 -12.59 -0.08 -13.25
N ALA A 13 -11.26 -0.11 -13.07
CA ALA A 13 -10.63 0.01 -11.76
C ALA A 13 -10.93 1.37 -11.09
N CYS A 14 -10.97 2.47 -11.85
CA CYS A 14 -11.37 3.77 -11.32
C CYS A 14 -12.81 3.78 -10.79
N PHE A 15 -13.75 3.20 -11.54
CA PHE A 15 -15.14 3.07 -11.09
C PHE A 15 -15.23 2.26 -9.79
N VAL A 16 -14.57 1.11 -9.73
CA VAL A 16 -14.54 0.25 -8.53
C VAL A 16 -13.94 1.03 -7.35
N GLY A 17 -12.82 1.71 -7.55
CA GLY A 17 -12.17 2.50 -6.50
C GLY A 17 -13.07 3.60 -5.93
N TYR A 18 -13.81 4.31 -6.79
CA TYR A 18 -14.76 5.34 -6.38
C TYR A 18 -15.87 4.77 -5.47
N TYR A 19 -16.53 3.68 -5.88
CA TYR A 19 -17.61 3.07 -5.08
C TYR A 19 -17.09 2.48 -3.75
N VAL A 20 -15.88 1.92 -3.74
CA VAL A 20 -15.24 1.39 -2.52
C VAL A 20 -14.97 2.50 -1.50
N VAL A 21 -14.42 3.64 -1.93
CA VAL A 21 -14.08 4.76 -1.03
C VAL A 21 -15.33 5.51 -0.57
N TRP A 22 -16.36 5.62 -1.41
CA TRP A 22 -17.62 6.31 -1.04
C TRP A 22 -18.38 5.58 0.07
N SER A 23 -18.21 4.26 0.20
CA SER A 23 -18.97 3.41 1.11
C SER A 23 -18.34 3.29 2.52
N VAL A 24 -17.41 4.18 2.89
CA VAL A 24 -16.71 4.14 4.19
C VAL A 24 -17.42 4.98 5.26
N THR A 25 -17.37 4.54 6.51
CA THR A 25 -17.93 5.29 7.65
C THR A 25 -17.08 6.53 7.94
N PRO A 26 -17.66 7.70 8.29
CA PRO A 26 -16.90 8.95 8.47
C PRO A 26 -15.75 8.89 9.48
N ALA A 27 -15.87 8.05 10.52
CA ALA A 27 -14.81 7.85 11.52
C ALA A 27 -13.54 7.18 10.93
N LEU A 28 -13.65 6.52 9.78
CA LEU A 28 -12.57 5.74 9.17
C LEU A 28 -11.81 6.50 8.07
N HIS A 29 -12.14 7.77 7.76
CA HIS A 29 -11.40 8.51 6.72
C HIS A 29 -9.91 8.65 7.04
N THR A 30 -9.55 8.91 8.30
CA THR A 30 -8.14 9.04 8.70
C THR A 30 -7.39 7.69 8.62
N PRO A 31 -7.93 6.57 9.14
CA PRO A 31 -7.38 5.23 8.86
C PRO A 31 -7.33 4.87 7.37
N LEU A 32 -8.35 5.23 6.59
CA LEU A 32 -8.41 4.96 5.15
C LEU A 32 -7.29 5.70 4.41
N MET A 33 -7.02 6.95 4.78
CA MET A 33 -5.90 7.71 4.24
C MET A 33 -4.57 6.98 4.50
N ALA A 34 -4.36 6.45 5.70
CA ALA A 34 -3.17 5.67 6.02
C ALA A 34 -3.06 4.36 5.22
N VAL A 35 -4.18 3.63 5.05
CA VAL A 35 -4.24 2.40 4.23
C VAL A 35 -3.89 2.71 2.77
N THR A 36 -4.47 3.77 2.19
CA THR A 36 -4.19 4.13 0.79
C THR A 36 -2.73 4.52 0.55
N ASN A 37 -2.08 5.14 1.55
CA ASN A 37 -0.64 5.39 1.51
C ASN A 37 0.14 4.05 1.48
N ALA A 38 -0.20 3.10 2.35
CA ALA A 38 0.44 1.78 2.35
C ALA A 38 0.24 1.02 1.02
N ILE A 39 -0.97 1.06 0.45
CA ILE A 39 -1.28 0.40 -0.84
C ILE A 39 -0.52 1.03 -2.01
N SER A 40 -0.24 2.33 -1.96
CA SER A 40 0.53 3.02 -3.01
C SER A 40 1.94 2.42 -3.20
N SER A 41 2.44 1.66 -2.23
CA SER A 41 3.71 0.94 -2.30
C SER A 41 3.77 -0.20 -3.34
N VAL A 42 2.70 -0.45 -4.11
CA VAL A 42 2.73 -1.36 -5.29
C VAL A 42 3.86 -1.02 -6.27
N ILE A 43 4.38 0.21 -6.23
CA ILE A 43 5.57 0.67 -6.95
C ILE A 43 6.80 -0.25 -6.72
N ILE A 44 6.86 -1.01 -5.61
CA ILE A 44 7.92 -1.98 -5.35
C ILE A 44 8.08 -3.01 -6.49
N VAL A 45 6.99 -3.39 -7.17
CA VAL A 45 7.03 -4.31 -8.31
C VAL A 45 7.87 -3.71 -9.45
N GLY A 46 7.67 -2.43 -9.75
CA GLY A 46 8.46 -1.70 -10.74
C GLY A 46 9.93 -1.55 -10.32
N ALA A 47 10.18 -1.26 -9.03
CA ALA A 47 11.53 -1.13 -8.50
C ALA A 47 12.32 -2.45 -8.57
N LEU A 48 11.67 -3.59 -8.30
CA LEU A 48 12.28 -4.91 -8.44
C LEU A 48 12.62 -5.24 -9.90
N ILE A 49 11.71 -4.93 -10.83
CA ILE A 49 11.98 -5.11 -12.27
C ILE A 49 13.17 -4.25 -12.72
N ALA A 50 13.23 -2.98 -12.28
CA ALA A 50 14.35 -2.09 -12.59
C ALA A 50 15.67 -2.56 -11.97
N ALA A 51 15.65 -3.06 -10.73
CA ALA A 51 16.82 -3.62 -10.06
C ALA A 51 17.34 -4.89 -10.76
N ALA A 52 16.44 -5.69 -11.36
CA ALA A 52 16.78 -6.89 -12.12
C ALA A 52 17.22 -6.61 -13.56
N ALA A 53 17.01 -5.40 -14.08
CA ALA A 53 17.29 -5.04 -15.49
C ALA A 53 18.79 -4.90 -15.83
N GLY A 54 19.70 -5.03 -14.85
CA GLY A 54 21.13 -4.74 -14.99
C GLY A 54 21.96 -5.64 -15.92
N SER A 55 21.34 -6.54 -16.70
CA SER A 55 22.04 -7.52 -17.53
C SER A 55 21.81 -7.37 -19.04
N GLN A 56 20.94 -6.46 -19.52
CA GLN A 56 20.46 -6.50 -20.92
C GLN A 56 20.52 -5.19 -21.73
N ALA A 57 20.98 -4.06 -21.18
CA ALA A 57 21.01 -2.79 -21.93
C ALA A 57 22.18 -1.87 -21.57
N ASP A 58 22.66 -1.09 -22.56
CA ASP A 58 23.51 0.08 -22.33
C ASP A 58 22.81 1.03 -21.34
N GLY A 59 23.40 1.21 -20.15
CA GLY A 59 22.79 1.95 -19.03
C GLY A 59 22.17 1.08 -17.92
N GLY A 60 22.23 -0.25 -18.02
CA GLY A 60 21.69 -1.19 -17.02
C GLY A 60 22.26 -1.02 -15.60
N GLN A 61 23.49 -0.50 -15.47
CA GLN A 61 24.10 -0.16 -14.19
C GLN A 61 23.29 0.91 -13.45
N THR A 62 22.85 1.96 -14.15
CA THR A 62 22.08 3.08 -13.58
C THR A 62 20.68 2.63 -13.18
N ALA A 63 20.02 1.85 -14.05
CA ALA A 63 18.71 1.27 -13.75
C ALA A 63 18.75 0.36 -12.52
N LYS A 64 19.82 -0.43 -12.36
CA LYS A 64 20.03 -1.30 -11.20
C LYS A 64 20.19 -0.51 -9.91
N TRP A 65 20.98 0.57 -9.90
CA TRP A 65 21.16 1.42 -8.73
C TRP A 65 19.89 2.18 -8.36
N LEU A 66 19.17 2.72 -9.35
CA LEU A 66 17.89 3.40 -9.13
C LEU A 66 16.81 2.41 -8.64
N GLY A 67 16.79 1.20 -9.19
CA GLY A 67 15.92 0.12 -8.71
C GLY A 67 16.21 -0.27 -7.27
N LEU A 68 17.49 -0.38 -6.90
CA LEU A 68 17.90 -0.66 -5.52
C LEU A 68 17.42 0.42 -4.54
N ILE A 69 17.62 1.70 -4.88
CA ILE A 69 17.12 2.83 -4.09
C ILE A 69 15.58 2.79 -4.03
N GLY A 70 14.94 2.52 -5.16
CA GLY A 70 13.49 2.36 -5.25
C GLY A 70 12.94 1.27 -4.32
N VAL A 71 13.62 0.12 -4.22
CA VAL A 71 13.23 -0.98 -3.32
C VAL A 71 13.35 -0.53 -1.86
N VAL A 72 14.42 0.18 -1.49
CA VAL A 72 14.59 0.71 -0.12
C VAL A 72 13.48 1.70 0.22
N LEU A 73 13.22 2.69 -0.66
CA LEU A 73 12.18 3.69 -0.44
C LEU A 73 10.78 3.07 -0.39
N ALA A 74 10.48 2.13 -1.29
CA ALA A 74 9.21 1.42 -1.29
C ALA A 74 9.05 0.59 -0.01
N SER A 75 10.10 -0.08 0.45
CA SER A 75 10.08 -0.85 1.70
C SER A 75 9.73 0.03 2.90
N VAL A 76 10.33 1.22 3.02
CA VAL A 76 9.99 2.17 4.09
C VAL A 76 8.51 2.55 4.06
N ASN A 77 7.94 2.79 2.88
CA ASN A 77 6.52 3.11 2.73
C ASN A 77 5.62 1.91 3.10
N ILE A 78 5.97 0.69 2.69
CA ILE A 78 5.25 -0.54 3.08
C ILE A 78 5.22 -0.67 4.59
N PHE A 79 6.40 -0.75 5.22
CA PHE A 79 6.50 -1.02 6.65
C PHE A 79 5.90 0.13 7.48
N GLY A 80 6.22 1.38 7.14
CA GLY A 80 5.69 2.55 7.82
C GLY A 80 4.18 2.68 7.66
N GLY A 81 3.67 2.52 6.43
CA GLY A 81 2.26 2.62 6.09
C GLY A 81 1.41 1.58 6.81
N PHE A 82 1.83 0.31 6.79
CA PHE A 82 1.09 -0.77 7.46
C PHE A 82 1.19 -0.70 8.98
N ALA A 83 2.37 -0.39 9.56
CA ALA A 83 2.53 -0.29 11.01
C ALA A 83 1.69 0.86 11.62
N VAL A 84 1.64 2.02 10.96
CA VAL A 84 0.82 3.15 11.40
C VAL A 84 -0.67 2.82 11.25
N THR A 85 -1.06 2.22 10.13
CA THR A 85 -2.45 1.80 9.89
C THR A 85 -2.94 0.81 10.95
N GLU A 86 -2.13 -0.19 11.29
CA GLU A 86 -2.47 -1.17 12.32
C GLU A 86 -2.69 -0.48 13.68
N ARG A 87 -1.80 0.43 14.06
CA ARG A 87 -1.96 1.21 15.30
C ARG A 87 -3.23 2.07 15.28
N MET A 88 -3.58 2.64 14.13
CA MET A 88 -4.82 3.42 13.96
C MET A 88 -6.06 2.55 14.10
N LEU A 89 -6.09 1.38 13.47
CA LEU A 89 -7.22 0.45 13.54
C LEU A 89 -7.35 -0.24 14.91
N ALA A 90 -6.23 -0.45 15.61
CA ALA A 90 -6.22 -1.02 16.95
C ALA A 90 -6.97 -0.14 17.98
N MET A 91 -7.03 1.18 17.76
CA MET A 91 -7.80 2.10 18.60
C MET A 91 -9.32 1.93 18.47
N TYR A 92 -9.79 1.31 17.38
CA TYR A 92 -11.21 1.01 17.16
C TYR A 92 -11.62 -0.38 17.68
N LYS A 93 -10.66 -1.23 18.07
CA LYS A 93 -10.96 -2.50 18.72
C LYS A 93 -11.41 -2.23 20.16
N LYS A 94 -12.65 -2.58 20.48
CA LYS A 94 -13.20 -2.52 21.83
C LYS A 94 -12.27 -3.28 22.76
N LYS A 95 -11.71 -2.60 23.79
CA LYS A 95 -10.93 -3.25 24.83
C LYS A 95 -11.78 -4.40 25.38
N ALA A 96 -11.27 -5.63 25.38
CA ALA A 96 -11.95 -6.74 26.05
C ALA A 96 -12.33 -6.26 27.46
N PRO A 97 -13.57 -6.54 27.93
CA PRO A 97 -13.97 -6.14 29.26
C PRO A 97 -12.90 -6.63 30.23
N ARG A 98 -12.25 -5.69 30.92
CA ARG A 98 -11.42 -6.03 32.07
C ARG A 98 -12.40 -6.70 33.02
N ILE A 99 -12.43 -8.03 33.04
CA ILE A 99 -13.01 -8.78 34.15
C ILE A 99 -12.22 -8.25 35.34
N GLN A 100 -12.81 -7.28 36.03
CA GLN A 100 -12.40 -6.93 37.36
C GLN A 100 -12.61 -8.24 38.12
N LYS A 101 -11.52 -8.96 38.36
CA LYS A 101 -11.48 -9.86 39.51
C LYS A 101 -11.51 -8.92 40.71
N GLU A 102 -12.70 -8.40 40.98
CA GLU A 102 -13.07 -7.95 42.31
C GLU A 102 -12.95 -9.15 43.24
N GLN A 103 -12.55 -8.80 44.44
CA GLN A 103 -12.12 -9.66 45.50
C GLN A 103 -13.31 -10.46 46.03
N GLU A 104 -13.15 -11.77 46.16
CA GLU A 104 -13.66 -12.60 47.25
C GLU A 104 -12.65 -13.75 47.47
#